data_AF-A0A963EXN8-F1
#
_entry.id   AF-A0A963EXN8-F1
#
_cell.length_a   1.000
_cell.length_b   1.000
_cell.length_c   1.000
_cell.angle_alpha   90.00
_cell.angle_beta   90.00
_cell.angle_gamma   90.00
#
_symmetry.space_group_name_H-M   'P 1'
#
loop_
_entity.id
_entity.type
_entity.pdbx_description
1 polymer ?
#
loop_
_entity_poly.entity_id
_entity_poly.type
_entity_poly.pdbx_seq_one_letter_code
_entity_poly.pdbx_strand_id
1 'polypeptide(L)'
;FAAVSLARQIFSDLRKQTALLIGAGETIELAARHLHQHGIGRIIVANRTLEKAHLLANQFDGFAIALPEIPSHLAEADILISSTASPLPILGKGTVESALKRRRHQPMLMVDIAVPRDIEAEVADLNDVYLYTIDDMQEVIDANMRSRQEAAEQAMEIIDLHTQEFMGWLRSLDAAGMIQDYRRKAERMRDEVLERAIKQLNSGKSPEEVLAFLANTLTNKLLHTPSTQIRQAGFDGEMALLEAANTLFQIKNSGSCK
;
A
#
# COMPACT_ATOMS: atom_id res chain seq x y z
N PHE A 1 21.82 -3.78 6.32
CA PHE A 1 20.61 -3.79 5.47
C PHE A 1 20.86 -3.21 4.06
N ALA A 2 21.33 -1.97 3.92
CA ALA A 2 21.54 -1.32 2.62
C ALA A 2 22.53 -2.08 1.70
N ALA A 3 23.70 -2.47 2.22
CA ALA A 3 24.69 -3.28 1.48
C ALA A 3 24.10 -4.58 0.89
N VAL A 4 23.24 -5.26 1.66
CA VAL A 4 22.58 -6.50 1.23
C VAL A 4 21.49 -6.22 0.19
N SER A 5 20.83 -5.07 0.28
CA SER A 5 19.82 -4.65 -0.70
C SER A 5 20.47 -4.35 -2.06
N LEU A 6 21.62 -3.67 -2.07
CA LEU A 6 22.43 -3.48 -3.28
C LEU A 6 22.91 -4.81 -3.86
N ALA A 7 23.41 -5.72 -3.01
CA ALA A 7 23.82 -7.04 -3.46
C ALA A 7 22.70 -7.80 -4.19
N ARG A 8 21.44 -7.66 -3.75
CA ARG A 8 20.28 -8.27 -4.42
C ARG A 8 19.89 -7.61 -5.74
N GLN A 9 20.24 -6.34 -5.95
CA GLN A 9 20.02 -5.66 -7.23
C GLN A 9 21.06 -6.08 -8.27
N ILE A 10 22.31 -6.29 -7.85
CA ILE A 10 23.42 -6.67 -8.73
C ILE A 10 23.42 -8.18 -9.02
N PHE A 11 23.17 -9.01 -7.99
CA PHE A 11 23.20 -10.47 -8.11
C PHE A 11 21.80 -11.05 -8.04
N SER A 12 21.40 -11.78 -9.09
CA SER A 12 20.07 -12.39 -9.20
C SER A 12 19.83 -13.54 -8.23
N ASP A 13 20.89 -14.25 -7.80
CA ASP A 13 20.80 -15.38 -6.87
C ASP A 13 21.98 -15.39 -5.89
N LEU A 14 21.72 -14.98 -4.63
CA LEU A 14 22.71 -14.91 -3.56
C LEU A 14 23.21 -16.31 -3.12
N ARG A 15 22.44 -17.37 -3.34
CA ARG A 15 22.82 -18.74 -2.93
C ARG A 15 24.06 -19.26 -3.66
N LYS A 16 24.43 -18.63 -4.77
CA LYS A 16 25.62 -18.96 -5.55
C LYS A 16 26.80 -18.03 -5.28
N GLN A 17 26.59 -16.99 -4.48
CA GLN A 17 27.60 -15.95 -4.25
C GLN A 17 28.38 -16.21 -2.96
N THR A 18 29.63 -15.77 -2.96
CA THR A 18 30.50 -15.76 -1.78
C THR A 18 30.66 -14.33 -1.27
N ALA A 19 30.40 -14.13 0.02
CA ALA A 19 30.61 -12.86 0.70
C ALA A 19 31.91 -12.89 1.52
N LEU A 20 32.78 -11.90 1.33
CA LEU A 20 33.96 -11.64 2.16
C LEU A 20 33.71 -10.42 3.04
N LEU A 21 33.76 -10.62 4.35
CA LEU A 21 33.51 -9.61 5.35
C LEU A 21 34.82 -9.24 6.05
N ILE A 22 35.23 -7.97 5.98
CA ILE A 22 36.47 -7.49 6.59
C ILE A 22 36.11 -6.72 7.86
N GLY A 23 36.53 -7.27 9.01
CA GLY A 23 36.22 -6.78 10.34
C GLY A 23 35.38 -7.76 11.15
N ALA A 24 35.21 -7.46 12.43
CA ALA A 24 34.39 -8.24 13.36
C ALA A 24 33.64 -7.33 14.35
N GLY A 25 33.21 -6.16 13.88
CA GLY A 25 32.37 -5.22 14.63
C GLY A 25 30.87 -5.42 14.38
N GLU A 26 30.04 -4.66 15.08
CA GLU A 26 28.57 -4.74 14.99
C GLU A 26 28.03 -4.57 13.56
N THR A 27 28.61 -3.67 12.78
CA THR A 27 28.22 -3.44 11.38
C THR A 27 28.43 -4.68 10.51
N ILE A 28 29.59 -5.34 10.66
CA ILE A 28 29.89 -6.58 9.92
C ILE A 28 29.01 -7.72 10.40
N GLU A 29 28.76 -7.83 11.71
CA GLU A 29 27.85 -8.82 12.25
C GLU A 29 26.44 -8.66 11.69
N LEU A 30 25.92 -7.43 11.64
CA LEU A 30 24.61 -7.14 11.09
C LEU A 30 24.55 -7.45 9.59
N ALA A 31 25.61 -7.13 8.84
CA ALA A 31 25.72 -7.47 7.43
C ALA A 31 25.73 -9.00 7.21
N ALA A 32 26.53 -9.73 7.98
CA ALA A 32 26.59 -11.20 7.95
C ALA A 32 25.22 -11.82 8.21
N ARG A 33 24.53 -11.36 9.27
CA ARG A 33 23.20 -11.81 9.65
C ARG A 33 22.19 -11.63 8.53
N HIS A 34 22.18 -10.46 7.89
CA HIS A 34 21.26 -10.21 6.78
C HIS A 34 21.59 -11.05 5.54
N LEU A 35 22.87 -11.22 5.19
CA LEU A 35 23.27 -12.08 4.08
C LEU A 35 22.86 -13.54 4.33
N HIS A 36 23.08 -14.04 5.55
CA HIS A 36 22.68 -15.38 5.97
C HIS A 36 21.17 -15.57 5.91
N GLN A 37 20.38 -14.63 6.44
CA GLN A 37 18.90 -14.65 6.34
C GLN A 37 18.37 -14.68 4.90
N HIS A 38 19.12 -14.11 3.94
CA HIS A 38 18.77 -14.12 2.52
C HIS A 38 19.41 -15.29 1.75
N GLY A 39 20.02 -16.25 2.46
CA GLY A 39 20.52 -17.48 1.88
C GLY A 39 21.78 -17.31 1.03
N ILE A 40 22.72 -16.45 1.43
CA ILE A 40 24.05 -16.37 0.79
C ILE A 40 24.71 -17.76 0.75
N GLY A 41 25.42 -18.08 -0.34
CA GLY A 41 26.04 -19.39 -0.52
C GLY A 41 27.20 -19.67 0.44
N ARG A 42 28.11 -18.71 0.60
CA ARG A 42 29.28 -18.83 1.48
C ARG A 42 29.64 -17.49 2.12
N ILE A 43 30.02 -17.51 3.40
CA ILE A 43 30.54 -16.34 4.12
C ILE A 43 31.98 -16.60 4.51
N ILE A 44 32.87 -15.64 4.25
CA ILE A 44 34.25 -15.60 4.70
C ILE A 44 34.42 -14.36 5.57
N VAL A 45 34.95 -14.50 6.78
CA VAL A 45 35.18 -13.39 7.72
C VAL A 45 36.68 -13.21 7.91
N ALA A 46 37.19 -12.05 7.54
CA ALA A 46 38.58 -11.66 7.73
C ALA A 46 38.72 -10.66 8.87
N ASN A 47 39.61 -10.90 9.83
CA ASN A 47 39.86 -9.93 10.89
C ASN A 47 41.32 -9.92 11.35
N ARG A 48 41.74 -8.83 12.01
CA ARG A 48 43.09 -8.71 12.60
C ARG A 48 43.29 -9.74 13.72
N THR A 49 42.26 -9.95 14.53
CA THR A 49 42.23 -10.97 15.59
C THR A 49 41.44 -12.16 15.09
N LEU A 50 42.12 -13.28 14.84
CA LEU A 50 41.54 -14.46 14.22
C LEU A 50 40.43 -15.07 15.08
N GLU A 51 40.58 -15.06 16.41
CA GLU A 51 39.57 -15.56 17.34
C GLU A 51 38.23 -14.84 17.19
N LYS A 52 38.25 -13.51 16.97
CA LYS A 52 37.03 -12.72 16.74
C LYS A 52 36.39 -13.06 15.40
N ALA A 53 37.19 -13.32 14.35
CA ALA A 53 36.66 -13.78 13.07
C ALA A 53 36.00 -15.15 13.21
N HIS A 54 36.61 -16.09 13.96
CA HIS A 54 36.01 -17.41 14.23
C HIS A 54 34.69 -17.31 14.97
N LEU A 55 34.62 -16.50 16.03
CA LEU A 55 33.38 -16.30 16.78
C LEU A 55 32.24 -15.78 15.91
N LEU A 56 32.54 -14.86 14.99
CA LEU A 56 31.53 -14.32 14.08
C LEU A 56 31.16 -15.30 12.97
N ALA A 57 32.15 -15.94 12.34
CA ALA A 57 31.94 -16.89 11.26
C ALA A 57 31.11 -18.10 11.72
N ASN A 58 31.38 -18.63 12.92
CA ASN A 58 30.66 -19.78 13.49
C ASN A 58 29.16 -19.51 13.70
N GLN A 59 28.73 -18.25 13.86
CA GLN A 59 27.31 -17.90 14.03
C GLN A 59 26.50 -18.05 12.73
N PHE A 60 27.18 -18.05 11.58
CA PHE A 60 26.55 -18.00 10.25
C PHE A 60 27.08 -19.07 9.30
N ASP A 61 27.65 -20.15 9.83
CA ASP A 61 28.30 -21.24 9.08
C ASP A 61 29.37 -20.75 8.09
N GLY A 62 30.08 -19.69 8.47
CA GLY A 62 31.13 -19.07 7.67
C GLY A 62 32.53 -19.63 7.94
N PHE A 63 33.48 -19.18 7.13
CA PHE A 63 34.91 -19.49 7.26
C PHE A 63 35.68 -18.27 7.76
N ALA A 64 36.55 -18.42 8.75
CA ALA A 64 37.36 -17.31 9.27
C ALA A 64 38.78 -17.35 8.70
N ILE A 65 39.31 -16.16 8.37
CA ILE A 65 40.69 -15.97 7.89
C ILE A 65 41.35 -14.77 8.57
N ALA A 66 42.68 -14.75 8.58
CA ALA A 66 43.43 -13.57 8.98
C ALA A 66 43.51 -12.55 7.82
N LEU A 67 43.71 -11.27 8.13
CA LEU A 67 43.84 -10.21 7.10
C LEU A 67 44.90 -10.51 6.01
N PRO A 68 46.10 -11.06 6.33
CA PRO A 68 47.09 -11.40 5.31
C PRO A 68 46.65 -12.46 4.31
N GLU A 69 45.59 -13.22 4.62
CA GLU A 69 45.07 -14.28 3.74
C GLU A 69 44.02 -13.75 2.74
N ILE A 70 43.58 -12.49 2.89
CA ILE A 70 42.60 -11.85 1.98
C ILE A 70 43.01 -11.98 0.50
N PRO A 71 44.26 -11.70 0.07
CA PRO A 71 44.64 -11.81 -1.34
C PRO A 71 44.42 -13.20 -1.96
N SER A 72 44.53 -14.26 -1.15
CA SER A 72 44.33 -15.64 -1.59
C SER A 72 42.86 -15.93 -1.90
N HIS A 73 41.95 -15.40 -1.07
CA HIS A 73 40.51 -15.64 -1.11
C HIS A 73 39.71 -14.57 -1.86
N LEU A 74 40.29 -13.41 -2.15
CA LEU A 74 39.58 -12.29 -2.78
C LEU A 74 38.97 -12.65 -4.14
N ALA A 75 39.63 -13.55 -4.90
CA ALA A 75 39.12 -14.02 -6.19
C ALA A 75 37.86 -14.89 -6.08
N GLU A 76 37.60 -15.45 -4.89
CA GLU A 76 36.40 -16.25 -4.62
C GLU A 76 35.20 -15.37 -4.24
N ALA A 77 35.44 -14.13 -3.81
CA ALA A 77 34.40 -13.25 -3.26
C ALA A 77 33.71 -12.44 -4.37
N ASP A 78 32.38 -12.55 -4.41
CA ASP A 78 31.53 -11.76 -5.30
C ASP A 78 31.07 -10.47 -4.62
N ILE A 79 30.90 -10.53 -3.30
CA ILE A 79 30.48 -9.42 -2.44
C ILE A 79 31.55 -9.23 -1.36
N LEU A 80 32.05 -8.01 -1.22
CA LEU A 80 32.98 -7.61 -0.16
C LEU A 80 32.33 -6.51 0.66
N ILE A 81 32.33 -6.66 1.99
CA ILE A 81 31.86 -5.62 2.92
C ILE A 81 32.96 -5.37 3.94
N SER A 82 33.45 -4.14 4.03
CA SER A 82 34.49 -3.73 4.98
C SER A 82 33.95 -2.73 6.00
N SER A 83 34.32 -2.94 7.26
CA SER A 83 34.10 -2.00 8.34
C SER A 83 35.10 -2.29 9.44
N THR A 84 36.29 -1.69 9.32
CA THR A 84 37.33 -1.75 10.35
C THR A 84 37.64 -0.37 10.93
N ALA A 85 38.48 -0.37 11.98
CA ALA A 85 39.04 0.82 12.59
C ALA A 85 40.51 1.03 12.18
N SER A 86 40.90 0.53 11.00
CA SER A 86 42.27 0.68 10.51
C SER A 86 42.54 2.14 10.08
N PRO A 87 43.68 2.74 10.47
CA PRO A 87 44.04 4.07 9.99
C PRO A 87 44.55 4.07 8.54
N LEU A 88 44.90 2.89 8.00
CA LEU A 88 45.37 2.70 6.63
C LEU A 88 44.44 1.73 5.89
N PRO A 89 44.23 1.93 4.57
CA PRO A 89 43.50 0.98 3.74
C PRO A 89 44.10 -0.43 3.86
N ILE A 90 43.23 -1.41 4.05
CA ILE A 90 43.58 -2.83 4.13
C ILE A 90 43.69 -3.40 2.71
N LEU A 91 42.92 -2.86 1.77
CA LEU A 91 42.85 -3.38 0.41
C LEU A 91 43.23 -2.32 -0.62
N GLY A 92 44.31 -2.59 -1.34
CA GLY A 92 44.79 -1.73 -2.42
C GLY A 92 44.43 -2.22 -3.83
N LYS A 93 44.54 -1.31 -4.80
CA LYS A 93 44.18 -1.53 -6.21
C LYS A 93 44.84 -2.76 -6.83
N GLY A 94 46.14 -2.95 -6.60
CA GLY A 94 46.89 -4.06 -7.19
C GLY A 94 46.40 -5.44 -6.73
N THR A 95 45.96 -5.56 -5.48
CA THR A 95 45.39 -6.79 -4.93
C THR A 95 44.04 -7.12 -5.59
N VAL A 96 43.18 -6.10 -5.73
CA VAL A 96 41.86 -6.24 -6.38
C VAL A 96 42.04 -6.60 -7.85
N GLU A 97 42.91 -5.90 -8.57
CA GLU A 97 43.18 -6.16 -9.99
C GLU A 97 43.70 -7.60 -10.22
N SER A 98 44.57 -8.09 -9.33
CA SER A 98 45.08 -9.46 -9.39
C SER A 98 43.97 -10.50 -9.15
N ALA A 99 43.05 -10.21 -8.23
CA ALA A 99 41.89 -11.07 -7.97
C ALA A 99 40.93 -11.09 -9.16
N LEU A 100 40.63 -9.94 -9.78
CA LEU A 100 39.79 -9.83 -10.98
C LEU A 100 40.34 -10.67 -12.14
N LYS A 101 41.65 -10.62 -12.38
CA LYS A 101 42.33 -11.46 -13.39
C LYS A 101 42.13 -12.95 -13.12
N ARG A 102 42.30 -13.39 -11.86
CA ARG A 102 42.10 -14.80 -11.46
C ARG A 102 40.65 -15.27 -11.65
N ARG A 103 39.67 -14.39 -11.41
CA ARG A 103 38.24 -14.68 -11.60
C ARG A 103 37.69 -14.31 -12.97
N ARG A 104 38.56 -14.14 -13.97
CA ARG A 104 38.18 -13.87 -15.38
C ARG A 104 37.26 -12.65 -15.54
N HIS A 105 37.54 -11.58 -14.80
CA HIS A 105 36.78 -10.32 -14.86
C HIS A 105 35.28 -10.46 -14.51
N GLN A 106 34.93 -11.43 -13.67
CA GLN A 106 33.59 -11.46 -13.09
C GLN A 106 33.41 -10.27 -12.12
N PRO A 107 32.23 -9.64 -12.11
CA PRO A 107 31.98 -8.43 -11.35
C PRO A 107 32.09 -8.66 -9.83
N MET A 108 32.58 -7.64 -9.12
CA MET A 108 32.70 -7.63 -7.67
C MET A 108 31.95 -6.42 -7.09
N LEU A 109 31.06 -6.66 -6.13
CA LEU A 109 30.48 -5.60 -5.31
C LEU A 109 31.37 -5.39 -4.09
N MET A 110 31.77 -4.15 -3.83
CA MET A 110 32.58 -3.77 -2.69
C MET A 110 31.87 -2.65 -1.93
N VAL A 111 31.61 -2.85 -0.64
CA VAL A 111 30.93 -1.86 0.21
C VAL A 111 31.86 -1.48 1.37
N ASP A 112 32.36 -0.25 1.34
CA ASP A 112 33.26 0.29 2.36
C ASP A 112 32.51 1.20 3.34
N ILE A 113 32.28 0.67 4.54
CA ILE A 113 31.54 1.36 5.61
C ILE A 113 32.53 1.91 6.67
N ALA A 114 33.85 1.85 6.42
CA ALA A 114 34.86 2.31 7.36
C ALA A 114 35.17 3.80 7.20
N VAL A 115 35.47 4.45 8.34
CA VAL A 115 35.98 5.82 8.40
C VAL A 115 37.14 5.86 9.41
N PRO A 116 38.40 6.02 8.98
CA PRO A 116 38.89 6.12 7.59
C PRO A 116 38.62 4.88 6.73
N ARG A 117 38.64 5.05 5.40
CA ARG A 117 38.28 4.02 4.41
C ARG A 117 39.22 2.80 4.44
N ASP A 118 38.65 1.61 4.30
CA ASP A 118 39.40 0.33 4.28
C ASP A 118 39.91 -0.03 2.88
N ILE A 119 39.31 0.52 1.83
CA ILE A 119 39.61 0.20 0.43
C ILE A 119 40.16 1.46 -0.24
N GLU A 120 41.27 1.37 -0.97
CA GLU A 120 41.81 2.48 -1.75
C GLU A 120 40.79 3.10 -2.72
N ALA A 121 40.87 4.41 -2.98
CA ALA A 121 39.93 5.11 -3.85
C ALA A 121 40.03 4.65 -5.31
N GLU A 122 41.25 4.38 -5.74
CA GLU A 122 41.65 4.01 -7.09
C GLU A 122 41.13 2.62 -7.50
N VAL A 123 40.55 1.86 -6.56
CA VAL A 123 39.81 0.62 -6.82
C VAL A 123 38.52 0.91 -7.61
N ALA A 124 37.90 2.09 -7.41
CA ALA A 124 36.72 2.51 -8.17
C ALA A 124 36.98 2.68 -9.67
N ASP A 125 38.25 2.86 -10.08
CA ASP A 125 38.62 2.98 -11.49
C ASP A 125 38.61 1.63 -12.24
N LEU A 126 38.44 0.51 -11.53
CA LEU A 126 38.41 -0.82 -12.12
C LEU A 126 37.01 -1.12 -12.67
N ASN A 127 36.92 -1.37 -13.98
CA ASN A 127 35.64 -1.55 -14.68
C ASN A 127 34.76 -2.68 -14.11
N ASP A 128 35.36 -3.72 -13.54
CA ASP A 128 34.65 -4.90 -13.01
C ASP A 128 34.33 -4.78 -11.52
N VAL A 129 34.47 -3.59 -10.93
CA VAL A 129 34.24 -3.32 -9.51
C VAL A 129 33.15 -2.28 -9.32
N TYR A 130 32.16 -2.62 -8.51
CA TYR A 130 31.16 -1.69 -8.01
C TYR A 130 31.53 -1.32 -6.58
N LEU A 131 32.24 -0.20 -6.39
CA LEU A 131 32.63 0.29 -5.06
C LEU A 131 31.61 1.31 -4.55
N TYR A 132 31.03 1.03 -3.39
CA TYR A 132 30.12 1.93 -2.68
C TYR A 132 30.68 2.25 -1.29
N THR A 133 30.56 3.50 -0.90
CA THR A 133 30.93 3.98 0.43
C THR A 133 29.70 4.17 1.32
N ILE A 134 29.92 4.53 2.59
CA ILE A 134 28.83 4.89 3.50
C ILE A 134 27.99 6.06 2.99
N ASP A 135 28.61 7.02 2.29
CA ASP A 135 27.91 8.18 1.74
C ASP A 135 27.00 7.77 0.57
N ASP A 136 27.49 6.90 -0.32
CA ASP A 136 26.72 6.39 -1.46
C ASP A 136 25.53 5.51 -1.02
N MET A 137 25.61 4.91 0.17
CA MET A 137 24.50 4.12 0.73
C MET A 137 23.26 4.97 1.02
N GLN A 138 23.42 6.27 1.33
CA GLN A 138 22.29 7.16 1.64
C GLN A 138 21.38 7.36 0.42
N GLU A 139 21.95 7.57 -0.76
CA GLU A 139 21.19 7.79 -2.00
C GLU A 139 20.30 6.59 -2.37
N VAL A 140 20.77 5.37 -2.12
CA VAL A 140 20.05 4.11 -2.40
C VAL A 140 18.89 3.90 -1.43
N ILE A 141 19.05 4.33 -0.17
CA ILE A 141 17.99 4.28 0.84
C ILE A 141 16.88 5.27 0.49
N ASP A 142 17.24 6.48 0.04
CA ASP A 142 16.28 7.52 -0.32
C ASP A 142 15.39 7.12 -1.50
N ALA A 143 15.93 6.41 -2.49
CA ALA A 143 15.15 5.86 -3.60
C ALA A 143 14.09 4.82 -3.14
N ASN A 144 14.43 3.97 -2.17
CA ASN A 144 13.50 2.98 -1.61
C ASN A 144 12.37 3.63 -0.78
N MET A 145 12.66 4.73 -0.09
CA MET A 145 11.65 5.47 0.67
C MET A 145 10.60 6.11 -0.24
N ARG A 146 11.00 6.66 -1.39
CA ARG A 146 10.07 7.23 -2.38
C ARG A 146 9.12 6.18 -2.95
N SER A 147 9.62 5.00 -3.32
CA SER A 147 8.78 3.92 -3.82
C SER A 147 7.72 3.44 -2.80
N ARG A 148 8.06 3.45 -1.50
CA ARG A 148 7.09 3.13 -0.44
C ARG A 148 6.02 4.20 -0.26
N GLN A 149 6.40 5.47 -0.40
CA GLN A 149 5.47 6.59 -0.32
C GLN A 149 4.45 6.54 -1.48
N GLU A 150 4.91 6.31 -2.70
CA GLU A 150 4.04 6.18 -3.89
C GLU A 150 3.05 5.02 -3.75
N ALA A 151 3.49 3.87 -3.23
CA ALA A 151 2.60 2.73 -2.97
C ALA A 151 1.55 3.01 -1.88
N ALA A 152 1.92 3.79 -0.86
CA ALA A 152 0.99 4.20 0.20
C ALA A 152 -0.08 5.18 -0.33
N GLU A 153 0.31 6.11 -1.21
CA GLU A 153 -0.61 7.05 -1.86
C GLU A 153 -1.63 6.32 -2.73
N GLN A 154 -1.19 5.36 -3.55
CA GLN A 154 -2.10 4.52 -4.36
C GLN A 154 -3.07 3.73 -3.49
N ALA A 155 -2.60 3.18 -2.36
CA ALA A 155 -3.48 2.46 -1.43
C ALA A 155 -4.53 3.39 -0.79
N MET A 156 -4.16 4.64 -0.51
CA MET A 156 -5.08 5.64 0.06
C MET A 156 -6.19 6.01 -0.93
N GLU A 157 -5.89 6.13 -2.22
CA GLU A 157 -6.89 6.36 -3.27
C GLU A 157 -7.92 5.23 -3.35
N ILE A 158 -7.47 3.97 -3.26
CA ILE A 158 -8.36 2.80 -3.25
C ILE A 158 -9.29 2.81 -2.03
N ILE A 159 -8.75 3.16 -0.86
CA ILE A 159 -9.53 3.25 0.39
C ILE A 159 -10.59 4.35 0.28
N ASP A 160 -10.25 5.52 -0.24
CA ASP A 160 -11.21 6.62 -0.37
C ASP A 160 -12.36 6.26 -1.30
N LEU A 161 -12.06 5.67 -2.46
CA LEU A 161 -13.07 5.19 -3.41
C LEU A 161 -14.06 4.23 -2.74
N HIS A 162 -13.56 3.18 -2.07
CA HIS A 162 -14.44 2.19 -1.43
C HIS A 162 -15.19 2.76 -0.23
N THR A 163 -14.61 3.74 0.47
CA THR A 163 -15.32 4.44 1.55
C THR A 163 -16.51 5.22 1.01
N GLN A 164 -16.35 5.90 -0.13
CA GLN A 164 -17.44 6.61 -0.78
C GLN A 164 -18.55 5.65 -1.25
N GLU A 165 -18.19 4.53 -1.86
CA GLU A 165 -19.13 3.47 -2.27
C GLU A 165 -19.92 2.91 -1.09
N PHE A 166 -19.22 2.56 0.00
CA PHE A 166 -19.83 2.03 1.21
C PHE A 166 -20.80 3.04 1.86
N MET A 167 -20.41 4.31 1.95
CA MET A 167 -21.26 5.36 2.49
C MET A 167 -22.49 5.60 1.59
N GLY A 168 -22.34 5.47 0.26
CA GLY A 168 -23.46 5.48 -0.67
C GLY A 168 -24.44 4.33 -0.43
N TRP A 169 -23.91 3.11 -0.27
CA TRP A 169 -24.71 1.93 0.05
C TRP A 169 -25.44 2.07 1.39
N LEU A 170 -24.77 2.56 2.44
CA LEU A 170 -25.37 2.76 3.74
C LEU A 170 -26.57 3.72 3.68
N ARG A 171 -26.44 4.86 2.98
CA ARG A 171 -27.56 5.79 2.75
C ARG A 171 -28.71 5.17 1.96
N SER A 172 -28.44 4.21 1.08
CA SER A 172 -29.49 3.52 0.31
C SER A 172 -30.38 2.62 1.20
N LEU A 173 -29.84 2.08 2.30
CA LEU A 173 -30.60 1.26 3.24
C LEU A 173 -31.66 2.10 3.99
N ASP A 174 -31.33 3.34 4.36
CA ASP A 174 -32.28 4.27 4.99
C ASP A 174 -33.46 4.60 4.06
N ALA A 175 -33.18 4.79 2.75
CA ALA A 175 -34.21 5.05 1.76
C ALA A 175 -35.18 3.86 1.59
N ALA A 176 -34.67 2.62 1.66
CA ALA A 176 -35.50 1.43 1.55
C ALA A 176 -36.53 1.33 2.69
N GLY A 177 -36.15 1.67 3.93
CA GLY A 177 -37.05 1.73 5.08
C GLY A 177 -38.16 2.76 4.88
N MET A 178 -37.80 3.97 4.44
CA MET A 178 -38.76 5.05 4.17
C MET A 178 -39.78 4.66 3.09
N ILE A 179 -39.35 3.99 2.02
CA ILE A 179 -40.25 3.50 0.95
C ILE A 179 -41.26 2.49 1.51
N GLN A 180 -40.80 1.55 2.35
CA GLN A 180 -41.69 0.56 2.97
C GLN A 180 -42.75 1.23 3.86
N ASP A 181 -42.35 2.20 4.67
CA ASP A 181 -43.28 2.95 5.52
C ASP A 181 -44.31 3.74 4.72
N TYR A 182 -43.88 4.41 3.65
CA TYR A 182 -44.78 5.13 2.76
C TYR A 182 -45.82 4.20 2.11
N ARG A 183 -45.40 3.04 1.60
CA ARG A 183 -46.30 2.04 1.01
C ARG A 183 -47.30 1.49 2.03
N ARG A 184 -46.83 1.12 3.23
CA ARG A 184 -47.71 0.65 4.32
C ARG A 184 -48.77 1.68 4.69
N LYS A 185 -48.41 2.97 4.71
CA LYS A 185 -49.35 4.06 4.97
C LYS A 185 -50.42 4.16 3.87
N ALA A 186 -50.04 4.04 2.60
CA ALA A 186 -50.96 4.05 1.47
C ALA A 186 -51.91 2.84 1.47
N GLU A 187 -51.41 1.65 1.77
CA GLU A 187 -52.21 0.42 1.88
C GLU A 187 -53.25 0.52 3.00
N ARG A 188 -52.88 1.01 4.19
CA ARG A 188 -53.84 1.27 5.28
C ARG A 188 -54.94 2.22 4.84
N MET A 189 -54.59 3.30 4.13
CA MET A 189 -55.59 4.23 3.60
C MET A 189 -56.53 3.56 2.59
N ARG A 190 -56.02 2.71 1.70
CA ARG A 190 -56.81 1.91 0.75
C ARG A 190 -57.79 1.01 1.50
N ASP A 191 -57.30 0.24 2.46
CA ASP A 191 -58.10 -0.76 3.17
C ASP A 191 -59.24 -0.11 3.97
N GLU A 192 -58.98 1.02 4.61
CA GLU A 192 -60.02 1.80 5.32
C GLU A 192 -61.12 2.32 4.39
N VAL A 193 -60.77 2.81 3.20
CA VAL A 193 -61.78 3.31 2.23
C VAL A 193 -62.52 2.15 1.58
N LEU A 194 -61.82 1.05 1.31
CA LEU A 194 -62.40 -0.19 0.78
C LEU A 194 -63.41 -0.80 1.74
N GLU A 195 -63.12 -0.86 3.04
CA GLU A 195 -64.06 -1.37 4.04
C GLU A 195 -65.36 -0.55 4.06
N ARG A 196 -65.25 0.78 3.95
CA ARG A 196 -66.42 1.67 3.85
C ARG A 196 -67.20 1.46 2.57
N ALA A 197 -66.52 1.24 1.45
CA ALA A 197 -67.15 0.94 0.17
C ALA A 197 -67.93 -0.39 0.24
N ILE A 198 -67.32 -1.45 0.80
CA ILE A 198 -67.98 -2.75 1.00
C ILE A 198 -69.23 -2.61 1.89
N LYS A 199 -69.16 -1.83 2.98
CA LYS A 199 -70.34 -1.55 3.82
C LYS A 199 -71.46 -0.86 3.05
N GLN A 200 -71.13 0.06 2.15
CA GLN A 200 -72.11 0.75 1.30
C GLN A 200 -72.77 -0.20 0.28
N LEU A 201 -71.99 -1.08 -0.34
CA LEU A 201 -72.52 -2.14 -1.23
C LEU A 201 -73.48 -3.07 -0.48
N ASN A 202 -73.08 -3.56 0.69
CA ASN A 202 -73.92 -4.44 1.51
C ASN A 202 -75.19 -3.76 2.02
N SER A 203 -75.20 -2.42 2.06
CA SER A 203 -76.36 -1.62 2.43
C SER A 203 -77.28 -1.31 1.23
N GLY A 204 -77.02 -1.87 0.05
CA GLY A 204 -77.87 -1.78 -1.14
C GLY A 204 -77.63 -0.55 -2.03
N LYS A 205 -76.51 0.17 -1.86
CA LYS A 205 -76.15 1.25 -2.81
C LYS A 205 -75.77 0.69 -4.18
N SER A 206 -75.94 1.52 -5.22
CA SER A 206 -75.55 1.12 -6.57
C SER A 206 -74.02 0.90 -6.67
N PRO A 207 -73.55 -0.12 -7.39
CA PRO A 207 -72.13 -0.36 -7.60
C PRO A 207 -71.38 0.85 -8.18
N GLU A 208 -72.01 1.58 -9.11
CA GLU A 208 -71.43 2.74 -9.77
C GLU A 208 -71.13 3.87 -8.76
N GLU A 209 -72.07 4.16 -7.86
CA GLU A 209 -71.89 5.18 -6.82
C GLU A 209 -70.80 4.79 -5.83
N VAL A 210 -70.72 3.51 -5.46
CA VAL A 210 -69.70 3.04 -4.52
C VAL A 210 -68.30 3.06 -5.13
N LEU A 211 -68.15 2.68 -6.40
CA LEU A 211 -66.89 2.76 -7.11
C LEU A 211 -66.42 4.22 -7.28
N ALA A 212 -67.33 5.13 -7.63
CA ALA A 212 -67.03 6.56 -7.70
C ALA A 212 -66.61 7.12 -6.32
N PHE A 213 -67.30 6.71 -5.25
CA PHE A 213 -66.94 7.07 -3.88
C PHE A 213 -65.54 6.57 -3.51
N LEU A 214 -65.23 5.30 -3.78
CA LEU A 214 -63.94 4.67 -3.48
C LEU A 214 -62.81 5.40 -4.21
N ALA A 215 -62.94 5.61 -5.52
CA ALA A 215 -61.94 6.27 -6.35
C ALA A 215 -61.66 7.71 -5.86
N ASN A 216 -62.70 8.51 -5.70
CA ASN A 216 -62.55 9.91 -5.28
C ASN A 216 -61.98 10.03 -3.86
N THR A 217 -62.49 9.22 -2.93
CA THR A 217 -62.07 9.28 -1.53
C THR A 217 -60.63 8.80 -1.37
N LEU A 218 -60.24 7.72 -2.05
CA LEU A 218 -58.87 7.21 -1.99
C LEU A 218 -57.87 8.19 -2.61
N THR A 219 -58.17 8.73 -3.80
CA THR A 219 -57.32 9.72 -4.47
C THR A 219 -57.12 10.95 -3.59
N ASN A 220 -58.20 11.52 -3.04
CA ASN A 220 -58.09 12.69 -2.17
C ASN A 220 -57.28 12.39 -0.90
N LYS A 221 -57.46 11.22 -0.30
CA LYS A 221 -56.74 10.84 0.93
C LYS A 221 -55.25 10.64 0.70
N LEU A 222 -54.86 10.03 -0.42
CA LEU A 222 -53.46 9.85 -0.82
C LEU A 222 -52.78 11.19 -1.17
N LEU A 223 -53.50 12.11 -1.83
CA LEU A 223 -52.94 13.39 -2.29
C LEU A 223 -52.95 14.49 -1.22
N HIS A 224 -53.78 14.38 -0.18
CA HIS A 224 -53.93 15.44 0.82
C HIS A 224 -52.60 15.81 1.49
N THR A 225 -51.90 14.85 2.10
CA THR A 225 -50.66 15.13 2.85
C THR A 225 -49.55 15.72 1.95
N PRO A 226 -49.18 15.11 0.79
CA PRO A 226 -48.20 15.72 -0.11
C PRO A 226 -48.60 17.13 -0.56
N SER A 227 -49.86 17.34 -0.92
CA SER A 227 -50.34 18.65 -1.38
C SER A 227 -50.24 19.72 -0.29
N THR A 228 -50.57 19.38 0.96
CA THR A 228 -50.42 20.31 2.10
C THR A 228 -48.96 20.64 2.41
N GLN A 229 -48.08 19.65 2.33
CA GLN A 229 -46.64 19.83 2.61
C GLN A 229 -45.96 20.67 1.53
N ILE A 230 -46.26 20.42 0.25
CA ILE A 230 -45.76 21.24 -0.87
C ILE A 230 -46.23 22.69 -0.75
N ARG A 231 -47.50 22.92 -0.40
CA ARG A 231 -48.04 24.28 -0.20
C ARG A 231 -47.33 25.00 0.93
N GLN A 232 -47.11 24.31 2.06
CA GLN A 232 -46.43 24.88 3.22
C GLN A 232 -44.97 25.21 2.90
N ALA A 233 -44.26 24.30 2.23
CA ALA A 233 -42.88 24.52 1.76
C ALA A 233 -42.75 25.75 0.84
N GLY A 234 -43.73 25.99 -0.02
CA GLY A 234 -43.79 27.20 -0.86
C GLY A 234 -44.01 28.48 -0.07
N PHE A 235 -44.73 28.43 1.05
CA PHE A 235 -44.92 29.58 1.94
C PHE A 235 -43.67 29.85 2.80
N ASP A 236 -43.04 28.79 3.31
CA ASP A 236 -41.87 28.87 4.19
C ASP A 236 -40.54 29.09 3.43
N GLY A 237 -40.56 29.01 2.09
CA GLY A 237 -39.39 29.22 1.24
C GLY A 237 -38.43 28.03 1.18
N GLU A 238 -38.89 26.82 1.48
CA GLU A 238 -38.07 25.60 1.51
C GLU A 238 -37.80 25.04 0.10
N MET A 239 -36.93 25.72 -0.65
CA MET A 239 -36.65 25.40 -2.06
C MET A 239 -36.13 23.97 -2.29
N ALA A 240 -35.32 23.42 -1.37
CA ALA A 240 -34.80 22.06 -1.48
C ALA A 240 -35.90 20.99 -1.42
N LEU A 241 -36.94 21.21 -0.60
CA LEU A 241 -38.08 20.30 -0.50
C LEU A 241 -38.96 20.36 -1.76
N LEU A 242 -39.13 21.55 -2.34
CA LEU A 242 -39.86 21.73 -3.60
C LEU A 242 -39.16 21.06 -4.78
N GLU A 243 -37.82 21.15 -4.86
CA GLU A 243 -37.03 20.50 -5.90
C GLU A 243 -37.04 18.96 -5.75
N ALA A 244 -36.93 18.47 -4.51
CA ALA A 244 -37.09 17.06 -4.21
C ALA A 244 -38.50 16.55 -4.57
N ALA A 245 -39.55 17.32 -4.27
CA ALA A 245 -40.94 16.96 -4.61
C ALA A 245 -41.15 16.91 -6.13
N ASN A 246 -40.61 17.88 -6.88
CA ASN A 246 -40.65 17.88 -8.35
C ASN A 246 -39.95 16.62 -8.91
N THR A 247 -38.77 16.29 -8.38
CA THR A 247 -38.01 15.10 -8.78
C THR A 247 -38.77 13.80 -8.45
N LEU A 248 -39.34 13.70 -7.25
CA LEU A 248 -40.03 12.50 -6.76
C LEU A 248 -41.36 12.25 -7.50
N PHE A 249 -42.14 13.30 -7.75
CA PHE A 249 -43.44 13.20 -8.40
C PHE A 249 -43.39 13.43 -9.92
N GLN A 250 -42.21 13.75 -10.46
CA GLN A 250 -41.97 14.05 -11.88
C GLN A 250 -42.90 15.15 -12.44
N ILE A 251 -43.21 16.16 -11.63
CA ILE A 251 -44.13 17.24 -11.99
C ILE A 251 -43.34 18.32 -12.73
N LYS A 252 -43.10 18.16 -14.04
CA LYS A 252 -42.44 19.20 -14.85
C LYS A 252 -43.06 20.58 -14.55
N ASN A 253 -42.21 21.59 -14.40
CA ASN A 253 -42.60 23.00 -14.38
C ASN A 253 -43.28 23.39 -15.70
N SER A 254 -44.57 23.07 -15.87
CA SER A 254 -45.43 23.73 -16.83
C SER A 254 -45.81 25.08 -16.26
N GLY A 255 -44.91 26.07 -16.41
CA GLY A 255 -45.14 27.42 -15.91
C GLY A 255 -43.91 28.33 -15.86
N SER A 256 -43.18 28.46 -16.97
CA SER A 256 -42.41 29.67 -17.23
C SER A 256 -42.94 30.30 -18.53
N CYS A 257 -43.29 31.58 -18.44
CA CYS A 257 -43.66 32.50 -19.50
C CYS A 257 -45.13 32.48 -20.00
N LYS A 258 -46.00 33.25 -19.33
CA LYS A 258 -46.50 34.53 -19.83
C LYS A 258 -46.93 35.43 -18.66
#